data_AF-A0A227KR31-F1
#
_entry.id   AF-A0A227KR31-F1
#
_cell.length_a   1.000
_cell.length_b   1.000
_cell.length_c   1.000
_cell.angle_alpha   90.00
_cell.angle_beta   90.00
_cell.angle_gamma   90.00
#
_symmetry.space_group_name_H-M   'P 1'
#
loop_
_entity.id
_entity.type
_entity.pdbx_description
1 polymer ?
#
loop_
_entity_poly.entity_id
_entity_poly.type
_entity_poly.pdbx_seq_one_letter_code
_entity_poly.pdbx_strand_id
1 'polypeptide(L)' 'MLAKFIPFKEAAVLLGVSYRTLENWVNGGYFEVKKDGTKVWRTYEENNFNCPLQKRGTRKGFLQPDLARYIAGQKAS' A
#
# COMPACT_ATOMS: atom_id res chain seq x y z
N MET A 1 16.19 1.92 20.00
CA MET A 1 15.16 2.88 19.52
C MET A 1 14.04 2.06 18.88
N LEU A 2 12.80 2.14 19.38
CA LEU A 2 11.67 1.46 18.73
C LEU A 2 11.32 2.19 17.43
N ALA A 3 11.25 1.47 16.31
CA ALA A 3 10.85 2.06 15.04
C ALA A 3 9.43 2.66 15.14
N LYS A 4 9.26 3.90 14.64
CA LYS A 4 7.96 4.58 14.62
C LYS A 4 6.96 3.79 13.76
N PHE A 5 5.78 3.53 14.31
CA PHE A 5 4.67 2.94 13.55
C PHE A 5 3.89 4.05 12.83
N ILE A 6 3.71 3.89 11.53
CA ILE A 6 2.94 4.80 10.67
C ILE A 6 1.61 4.10 10.35
N PRO A 7 0.46 4.62 10.85
CA PRO A 7 -0.85 4.07 10.52
C PRO A 7 -1.12 4.09 9.01
N PHE A 8 -1.89 3.12 8.53
CA PHE A 8 -2.17 2.94 7.10
C PHE A 8 -2.70 4.19 6.39
N LYS A 9 -3.58 4.95 7.07
CA LYS A 9 -4.13 6.20 6.53
C LYS A 9 -3.04 7.27 6.35
N GLU A 10 -2.13 7.40 7.30
CA GLU A 10 -0.99 8.32 7.23
C GLU A 10 0.00 7.86 6.13
N ALA A 11 0.25 6.55 6.03
CA ALA A 11 1.08 5.99 4.97
C ALA A 11 0.51 6.27 3.56
N ALA A 12 -0.81 6.18 3.36
CA ALA A 12 -1.44 6.53 2.09
C ALA A 12 -1.20 8.00 1.71
N VAL A 13 -1.30 8.91 2.68
CA VAL A 13 -0.99 10.33 2.47
C VAL A 13 0.49 10.53 2.11
N LEU A 14 1.41 9.88 2.82
CA LEU A 14 2.85 9.95 2.51
C LEU A 14 3.20 9.41 1.13
N LEU A 15 2.46 8.41 0.65
CA LEU A 15 2.60 7.82 -0.68
C LEU A 15 1.86 8.62 -1.77
N GLY A 16 1.09 9.66 -1.40
CA GLY A 16 0.33 10.47 -2.35
C GLY A 16 -0.84 9.74 -3.01
N VAL A 17 -1.37 8.68 -2.38
CA VAL A 17 -2.46 7.86 -2.94
C VAL A 17 -3.67 7.80 -2.00
N SER A 18 -4.82 7.41 -2.54
CA SER A 18 -6.01 7.16 -1.72
C SER A 18 -5.81 5.95 -0.81
N TYR A 19 -6.52 5.92 0.33
CA TYR A 19 -6.53 4.75 1.22
C TYR A 19 -6.88 3.46 0.46
N ARG A 20 -7.86 3.52 -0.45
CA ARG A 20 -8.32 2.37 -1.23
C ARG A 20 -7.26 1.90 -2.22
N THR A 21 -6.53 2.83 -2.84
CA THR A 21 -5.42 2.52 -3.73
C THR A 21 -4.31 1.79 -2.98
N LEU A 22 -3.93 2.27 -1.79
CA LEU A 22 -2.93 1.58 -0.96
C LEU A 22 -3.42 0.20 -0.48
N GLU A 23 -4.71 0.06 -0.18
CA GLU A 23 -5.30 -1.23 0.17
C GLU A 23 -5.24 -2.23 -0.99
N ASN A 24 -5.54 -1.77 -2.20
CA ASN A 24 -5.40 -2.54 -3.43
C ASN A 24 -3.94 -2.99 -3.65
N TRP A 25 -2.99 -2.06 -3.50
CA TRP A 25 -1.54 -2.35 -3.59
C TRP A 25 -1.10 -3.46 -2.64
N VAL A 26 -1.48 -3.37 -1.36
CA VAL A 26 -1.15 -4.38 -0.35
C VAL A 26 -1.79 -5.73 -0.64
N ASN A 27 -2.98 -5.73 -1.24
CA ASN A 27 -3.69 -6.94 -1.64
C ASN A 27 -3.18 -7.51 -2.99
N GLY A 28 -2.24 -6.85 -3.67
CA GLY A 28 -1.65 -7.33 -4.92
C GLY A 28 -2.57 -7.19 -6.15
N GLY A 29 -3.54 -6.28 -6.13
CA GLY A 29 -4.43 -6.08 -7.27
C GLY A 29 -5.39 -4.91 -7.13
N TYR A 30 -6.32 -4.77 -8.07
CA TYR A 30 -7.36 -3.73 -8.06
C TYR A 30 -8.68 -4.25 -8.63
N PHE A 31 -9.77 -3.53 -8.36
CA PHE A 31 -11.06 -3.78 -9.00
C PHE A 31 -11.17 -2.97 -10.29
N GLU A 32 -11.15 -3.66 -11.42
CA GLU A 32 -11.51 -3.10 -12.73
C GLU A 32 -13.03 -3.02 -12.84
N VAL A 33 -13.56 -1.86 -13.25
CA VAL A 33 -14.99 -1.67 -13.52
C VAL A 33 -15.21 -1.79 -15.03
N LYS A 34 -15.96 -2.80 -15.45
CA LYS A 34 -16.34 -3.01 -16.85
C LYS A 34 -17.41 -2.00 -17.29
N LYS A 35 -17.62 -1.87 -18.60
CA LYS A 35 -18.63 -0.97 -19.19
C LYS A 35 -20.06 -1.25 -18.72
N ASP A 36 -20.35 -2.49 -18.32
CA ASP A 36 -21.63 -2.94 -17.77
C ASP A 36 -21.76 -2.70 -16.24
N GLY A 37 -20.76 -2.09 -15.61
CA GLY A 37 -20.72 -1.83 -14.16
C GLY A 37 -20.20 -2.99 -13.31
N THR A 38 -19.88 -4.13 -13.91
CA THR A 38 -19.33 -5.29 -13.19
C THR A 38 -17.93 -5.00 -12.68
N LYS A 39 -17.65 -5.39 -11.43
CA LYS A 39 -16.31 -5.27 -10.82
C LYS A 39 -15.59 -6.60 -10.90
N VAL A 40 -14.40 -6.60 -11.50
CA VAL A 40 -13.53 -7.79 -11.59
C VAL A 40 -12.21 -7.50 -10.90
N TRP A 41 -11.75 -8.42 -10.05
CA TRP A 41 -10.43 -8.32 -9.44
C TRP A 41 -9.35 -8.63 -10.47
N ARG A 42 -8.35 -7.75 -10.59
CA ARG A 42 -7.18 -7.89 -11.45
C ARG A 42 -5.92 -7.83 -10.58
N THR A 43 -5.03 -8.81 -10.74
CA THR A 43 -3.72 -8.82 -10.10
C THR A 43 -2.77 -7.88 -10.82
N TYR A 44 -1.86 -7.23 -10.09
CA TYR A 44 -0.76 -6.51 -10.74
C TYR A 44 0.21 -7.51 -11.36
N GLU A 45 0.56 -7.33 -12.63
CA GLU A 45 1.48 -8.23 -13.35
C GLU A 45 2.95 -7.93 -13.00
N GLU A 46 3.29 -6.68 -12.68
CA GLU A 46 4.63 -6.22 -12.27
C GLU A 46 4.54 -5.14 -11.16
N ASN A 47 5.63 -4.93 -10.41
CA ASN A 47 5.77 -3.90 -9.36
C ASN A 47 4.80 -4.02 -8.17
N ASN A 48 4.74 -5.20 -7.56
CA ASN A 48 4.00 -5.40 -6.31
C ASN A 48 4.52 -4.49 -5.19
N PHE A 49 3.59 -4.00 -4.38
CA PHE A 49 3.89 -3.19 -3.20
C PHE A 49 4.62 -4.03 -2.15
N ASN A 50 5.95 -3.94 -2.16
CA ASN A 50 6.82 -4.75 -1.31
C ASN A 50 7.24 -3.99 -0.04
N CYS A 51 6.25 -3.54 0.73
CA CYS A 51 6.48 -2.94 2.05
C CYS A 51 5.76 -3.78 3.12
N PRO A 52 6.49 -4.32 4.13
CA PRO A 52 5.91 -5.19 5.16
C PRO A 52 4.76 -4.54 5.94
N LEU A 53 3.54 -5.06 5.78
CA LEU A 53 2.39 -4.62 6.56
C LEU A 53 2.50 -5.09 8.01
N GLN A 54 2.41 -4.14 8.94
CA GLN A 54 2.39 -4.39 10.37
C GLN A 54 0.99 -4.24 10.95
N LYS A 55 0.63 -5.11 11.89
CA LYS A 55 -0.60 -5.03 12.69
C LYS A 55 -0.26 -4.68 14.14
N ARG A 56 -0.93 -3.67 14.70
CA ARG A 56 -0.84 -3.28 16.11
C ARG A 56 -2.24 -3.13 16.69
N GLY A 57 -2.71 -4.17 17.39
CA GLY A 57 -4.10 -4.27 17.82
C GLY A 57 -5.05 -4.19 16.63
N THR A 58 -5.99 -3.23 16.66
CA THR A 58 -6.95 -2.99 15.58
C THR A 58 -6.40 -2.16 14.41
N ARG A 59 -5.18 -1.62 14.54
CA ARG A 59 -4.57 -0.75 13.51
C ARG A 59 -3.66 -1.55 12.60
N LYS A 60 -3.74 -1.28 11.29
CA LYS A 60 -2.76 -1.71 10.29
C LYS A 60 -1.90 -0.51 9.85
N GLY A 61 -0.68 -0.77 9.38
CA GLY A 61 0.27 0.28 9.00
C GLY A 61 1.64 -0.29 8.69
N PHE A 62 2.68 0.55 8.74
CA PHE A 62 4.05 0.19 8.37
C PHE A 62 5.02 0.71 9.43
N LEU A 63 6.21 0.10 9.52
CA LEU A 63 7.30 0.75 10.24
C LEU A 63 7.89 1.85 9.36
N GLN A 64 8.21 2.98 9.97
CA GLN A 64 8.87 4.10 9.30
C GLN A 64 10.11 3.70 8.48
N PRO A 65 11.07 2.89 8.98
CA PRO A 65 12.22 2.49 8.18
C PRO A 65 11.83 1.68 6.93
N ASP A 66 10.83 0.82 7.02
CA ASP A 66 10.39 0.00 5.90
C ASP A 66 9.70 0.85 4.83
N LEU A 67 8.78 1.74 5.26
CA LEU A 67 8.09 2.65 4.35
C LEU A 67 9.07 3.62 3.66
N ALA A 68 10.06 4.12 4.40
CA ALA A 68 11.09 5.00 3.84
C ALA A 68 11.95 4.28 2.79
N ARG A 69 12.34 3.03 3.03
CA ARG A 69 13.07 2.20 2.05
C ARG A 69 12.26 1.97 0.79
N TYR A 70 10.97 1.66 0.93
CA TYR A 70 10.08 1.49 -0.22
C TYR A 70 10.00 2.78 -1.06
N ILE A 71 9.76 3.93 -0.42
CA ILE A 71 9.69 5.23 -1.11
C ILE A 71 11.02 5.58 -1.79
N ALA A 72 12.15 5.30 -1.15
CA ALA A 72 13.47 5.52 -1.75
C ALA A 72 13.71 4.63 -2.97
N GLY A 73 13.31 3.34 -2.90
CA GLY A 73 13.42 2.40 -4.01
C GLY A 73 12.60 2.81 -5.23
N GLN A 74 11.40 3.37 -5.03
CA GLN A 74 10.56 3.88 -6.12
C GLN A 74 11.17 5.06 -6.88
N LYS A 75 12.10 5.80 -6.27
CA LYS A 75 12.77 6.95 -6.92
C LYS A 75 14.03 6.57 -7.70
N ALA A 76 14.55 5.35 -7.48
CA ALA A 76 15.77 4.86 -8.10
C ALA A 76 15.50 4.04 -9.37
N SER A 77 14.24 3.67 -9.61
CA SER A 77 13.73 3.04 -10.84
C SER A 77 13.14 4.09 -11.77
#